data_AF-A0A2H3HU83-F1
#
_entry.id   AF-A0A2H3HU83-F1
#
_cell.length_a   1.000
_cell.length_b   1.000
_cell.length_c   1.000
_cell.angle_alpha   90.00
_cell.angle_beta   90.00
_cell.angle_gamma   90.00
#
_symmetry.space_group_name_H-M   'P 1'
#
loop_
_entity.id
_entity.type
_entity.pdbx_description
1 polymer ?
#
loop_
_entity_poly.entity_id
_entity_poly.type
_entity_poly.pdbx_seq_one_letter_code
_entity_poly.pdbx_strand_id
1 'polypeptide(L)'
;MLTESVGWCEAVDDYGGVDDYSHENVPKDVLVAYSRRMGVSHIRYFAGPYQLQKDGSSVIIQIDGACRGNGTRSVRGGWGAFFGPQSVYNSWGLVPPNAPQTSTYAELYALIGALDTVRNILPLALKRVFIVSDSSYLVRTLRSI
;
A
#
# COMPACT_ATOMS: atom_id res chain seq x y z
N MET A 1 -17.69 20.60 11.00
CA MET A 1 -16.72 21.22 11.91
C MET A 1 -15.82 20.10 12.43
N LEU A 2 -14.50 20.26 12.23
CA LEU A 2 -13.37 19.33 12.47
C LEU A 2 -13.21 18.21 11.41
N THR A 3 -12.41 18.30 10.33
CA THR A 3 -10.96 18.61 10.05
C THR A 3 -10.02 17.39 10.15
N GLU A 4 -9.41 17.07 9.00
CA GLU A 4 -7.99 16.68 8.77
C GLU A 4 -7.48 15.35 9.36
N SER A 5 -6.63 14.52 8.73
CA SER A 5 -5.62 14.75 7.69
C SER A 5 -5.24 13.39 7.06
N VAL A 6 -5.37 13.25 5.74
CA VAL A 6 -4.72 12.15 5.00
C VAL A 6 -3.55 12.78 4.27
N GLY A 7 -2.41 12.85 4.96
CA GLY A 7 -1.20 13.44 4.39
C GLY A 7 -0.68 12.57 3.27
N TRP A 8 -0.49 13.14 2.09
CA TRP A 8 0.27 12.59 0.96
C TRP A 8 1.55 13.43 0.85
N CYS A 9 2.73 12.80 0.75
CA CYS A 9 4.00 13.49 0.51
C CYS A 9 4.71 12.80 -0.66
N GLU A 10 5.11 13.62 -1.63
CA GLU A 10 5.89 13.28 -2.82
C GLU A 10 7.40 13.31 -2.51
N ALA A 11 8.14 12.40 -3.15
CA ALA A 11 9.55 12.58 -3.43
C ALA A 11 9.65 13.01 -4.90
N VAL A 12 10.16 14.22 -5.14
CA VAL A 12 10.30 14.82 -6.48
C VAL A 12 11.74 14.65 -6.90
N ASP A 13 12.01 13.71 -7.82
CA ASP A 13 13.28 13.65 -8.54
C ASP A 13 13.11 14.34 -9.89
N ASP A 14 13.82 15.46 -10.04
CA ASP A 14 13.86 16.33 -11.21
C ASP A 14 14.72 15.70 -12.32
N TYR A 15 14.06 15.14 -13.34
CA TYR A 15 14.68 14.88 -14.64
C TYR A 15 13.75 15.39 -15.75
N GLY A 16 14.18 16.48 -16.39
CA GLY A 16 13.45 17.18 -17.43
C GLY A 16 13.02 16.32 -18.62
N GLY A 17 11.72 16.37 -18.90
CA GLY A 17 11.04 15.88 -20.08
C GLY A 17 9.56 16.21 -19.92
N VAL A 18 8.96 16.91 -20.89
CA VAL A 18 7.60 17.43 -20.82
C VAL A 18 6.58 16.28 -20.81
N ASP A 19 6.21 15.77 -19.64
CA ASP A 19 5.17 14.77 -19.43
C ASP A 19 4.49 14.99 -18.05
N ASP A 20 3.66 16.03 -17.94
CA ASP A 20 2.82 16.26 -16.74
C ASP A 20 1.60 15.31 -16.75
N TYR A 21 1.89 14.01 -16.67
CA TYR A 21 0.92 12.96 -16.47
C TYR A 21 0.91 12.56 -14.98
N SER A 22 0.70 13.56 -14.12
CA SER A 22 0.75 13.37 -12.68
C SER A 22 -0.46 12.59 -12.17
N HIS A 23 -0.20 11.63 -11.28
CA HIS A 23 -1.23 10.95 -10.50
C HIS A 23 -1.96 11.93 -9.57
N GLU A 24 -1.33 13.05 -9.24
CA GLU A 24 -1.75 14.07 -8.28
C GLU A 24 -3.05 14.77 -8.69
N ASN A 25 -3.26 14.92 -10.00
CA ASN A 25 -4.44 15.58 -10.54
C ASN A 25 -5.67 14.66 -10.63
N VAL A 26 -5.51 13.35 -10.39
CA VAL A 26 -6.63 12.41 -10.44
C VAL A 26 -7.45 12.48 -9.14
N PRO A 27 -8.78 12.71 -9.21
CA PRO A 27 -9.62 12.73 -8.01
C PRO A 27 -9.54 11.42 -7.21
N LYS A 28 -9.47 11.54 -5.88
CA LYS A 28 -9.19 10.41 -4.97
C LYS A 28 -10.19 9.26 -5.07
N ASP A 29 -11.45 9.57 -5.34
CA ASP A 29 -12.55 8.60 -5.52
C ASP A 29 -12.38 7.74 -6.77
N VAL A 30 -11.63 8.22 -7.78
CA VAL A 30 -11.35 7.48 -9.01
C VAL A 30 -9.87 7.14 -9.19
N LEU A 31 -9.01 7.42 -8.19
CA LEU A 31 -7.56 7.21 -8.27
C LEU A 31 -7.17 5.74 -8.40
N VAL A 32 -7.95 4.84 -7.83
CA VAL A 32 -7.64 3.41 -7.77
C VAL A 32 -8.39 2.64 -8.85
N ALA A 33 -7.69 1.78 -9.59
CA ALA A 33 -8.25 0.88 -10.59
C ALA A 33 -7.94 -0.58 -10.27
N TYR A 34 -8.97 -1.40 -10.05
CA TYR A 34 -8.77 -2.84 -9.92
C TYR A 34 -8.64 -3.52 -11.29
N SER A 35 -7.57 -4.28 -11.50
CA SER A 35 -7.41 -5.16 -12.66
C SER A 35 -7.78 -6.59 -12.31
N ARG A 36 -9.00 -7.01 -12.65
CA ARG A 36 -9.47 -8.39 -12.43
C ARG A 36 -8.57 -9.44 -13.09
N ARG A 37 -8.03 -9.15 -14.28
CA ARG A 37 -7.10 -10.05 -14.99
C ARG A 37 -5.81 -10.30 -14.21
N MET A 38 -5.27 -9.24 -13.58
CA MET A 38 -4.02 -9.34 -12.83
C MET A 38 -4.27 -9.62 -11.35
N GLY A 39 -5.51 -9.54 -10.86
CA GLY A 39 -5.83 -9.69 -9.44
C GLY A 39 -5.23 -8.59 -8.56
N VAL A 40 -4.90 -7.41 -9.09
CA VAL A 40 -4.26 -6.33 -8.31
C VAL A 40 -4.89 -4.97 -8.61
N SER A 41 -4.71 -4.04 -7.68
CA SER A 41 -5.11 -2.64 -7.83
C SER A 41 -3.94 -1.79 -8.34
N HIS A 42 -4.23 -0.80 -9.18
CA HIS A 42 -3.26 0.11 -9.78
C HIS A 42 -3.66 1.56 -9.51
N ILE A 43 -2.68 2.45 -9.50
CA ILE A 43 -2.96 3.89 -9.53
C ILE A 43 -3.37 4.31 -10.94
N ARG A 44 -4.19 5.35 -11.06
CA ARG A 44 -4.55 5.97 -12.33
C ARG A 44 -3.81 7.29 -12.53
N TYR A 45 -3.68 7.68 -13.79
CA TYR A 45 -3.15 8.96 -14.22
C TYR A 45 -3.95 9.47 -15.41
N PHE A 46 -3.92 10.77 -15.66
CA PHE A 46 -4.40 11.32 -16.92
C PHE A 46 -3.34 11.11 -18.00
N ALA A 47 -3.66 10.45 -19.11
CA ALA A 47 -2.81 10.35 -20.29
C ALA A 47 -3.07 11.49 -21.30
N GLY A 48 -3.98 12.40 -20.96
CA GLY A 48 -4.46 13.52 -21.75
C GLY A 48 -5.70 14.12 -21.09
N PRO A 49 -6.23 15.24 -21.61
CA PRO A 49 -7.43 15.87 -21.07
C PRO A 49 -8.57 14.86 -20.96
N TYR A 50 -9.03 14.61 -19.74
CA TYR A 50 -10.11 13.66 -19.43
C TYR A 50 -9.84 12.18 -19.77
N GLN A 51 -8.62 11.81 -20.19
CA GLN A 51 -8.29 10.44 -20.55
C GLN A 51 -7.62 9.72 -19.38
N LEU A 52 -8.42 9.14 -18.50
CA LEU A 52 -7.95 8.41 -17.33
C LEU A 52 -7.45 7.01 -17.73
N GLN A 53 -6.20 6.70 -17.41
CA GLN A 53 -5.60 5.39 -17.66
C GLN A 53 -5.06 4.78 -16.36
N LYS A 54 -4.97 3.44 -16.34
CA LYS A 54 -4.30 2.71 -15.27
C LYS A 54 -2.81 2.64 -15.53
N ASP A 55 -2.00 2.85 -14.50
CA ASP A 55 -0.58 2.55 -14.58
C ASP A 55 -0.35 1.06 -14.36
N GLY A 56 -0.20 0.32 -15.46
CA GLY A 56 0.08 -1.12 -15.44
C GLY A 56 1.42 -1.51 -14.82
N SER A 57 2.31 -0.55 -14.56
CA SER A 57 3.58 -0.75 -13.86
C SER A 57 3.51 -0.42 -12.36
N SER A 58 2.35 -0.04 -11.86
CA SER A 58 2.10 0.19 -10.44
C SER A 58 1.39 -0.98 -9.77
N VAL A 59 1.49 -1.08 -8.45
CA VAL A 59 0.57 -1.86 -7.63
C VAL A 59 0.22 -1.09 -6.37
N ILE A 60 -1.05 -1.14 -5.97
CA ILE A 60 -1.55 -0.61 -4.69
C ILE A 60 -1.88 -1.78 -3.78
N ILE A 61 -1.37 -1.72 -2.56
CA ILE A 61 -1.54 -2.76 -1.54
C ILE A 61 -1.99 -2.09 -0.25
N GLN A 62 -3.16 -2.48 0.25
CA GLN A 62 -3.62 -2.07 1.57
C GLN A 62 -3.11 -3.07 2.58
N ILE A 63 -2.50 -2.58 3.66
CA ILE A 63 -2.00 -3.41 4.75
C ILE A 63 -2.65 -2.97 6.06
N ASP A 64 -2.82 -3.93 6.97
CA ASP A 64 -3.32 -3.68 8.32
C ASP A 64 -2.71 -4.70 9.29
N GLY A 65 -2.41 -4.23 10.50
CA GLY A 65 -1.81 -4.99 11.57
C GLY A 65 -2.53 -4.77 12.89
N ALA A 66 -3.22 -5.80 13.37
CA ALA A 66 -3.99 -5.73 14.59
C ALA A 66 -3.41 -6.61 15.69
N CYS A 67 -3.50 -6.15 16.94
CA CYS A 67 -3.03 -6.92 18.09
C CYS A 67 -3.99 -6.78 19.27
N ARG A 68 -4.69 -7.86 19.61
CA ARG A 68 -5.70 -7.85 20.69
C ARG A 68 -5.05 -8.05 22.05
N GLY A 69 -5.38 -7.19 23.02
CA GLY A 69 -4.85 -7.28 24.39
C GLY A 69 -3.42 -6.75 24.51
N ASN A 70 -3.06 -5.73 23.73
CA ASN A 70 -1.75 -5.08 23.73
C ASN A 70 -1.30 -4.75 25.17
N GLY A 71 -0.15 -5.29 25.60
CA GLY A 71 0.35 -5.14 26.98
C GLY A 71 -0.04 -6.24 27.97
N THR A 72 -0.71 -7.32 27.55
CA THR A 72 -1.08 -8.45 28.41
C THR A 72 -0.34 -9.75 28.04
N ARG A 73 -0.28 -10.74 28.95
CA ARG A 73 0.49 -11.99 28.77
C ARG A 73 -0.02 -12.93 27.66
N SER A 74 -1.23 -12.72 27.14
CA SER A 74 -1.86 -13.60 26.13
C SER A 74 -2.13 -12.88 24.80
N VAL A 75 -1.37 -11.81 24.53
CA VAL A 75 -1.51 -10.99 23.34
C VAL A 75 -1.12 -11.77 22.07
N ARG A 76 -1.93 -11.67 21.01
CA ARG A 76 -1.58 -12.17 19.68
C ARG A 76 -1.82 -11.10 18.62
N GLY A 77 -0.78 -10.82 17.85
CA GLY A 77 -0.80 -9.98 16.66
C GLY A 77 -1.19 -10.81 15.44
N GLY A 78 -1.98 -10.20 14.57
CA GLY A 78 -2.30 -10.70 13.24
C GLY A 78 -2.15 -9.58 12.22
N TRP A 79 -1.85 -9.94 10.99
CA TRP A 79 -1.60 -9.01 9.91
C TRP A 79 -2.33 -9.43 8.65
N GLY A 80 -2.59 -8.48 7.76
CA GLY A 80 -3.19 -8.71 6.46
C GLY A 80 -2.64 -7.79 5.38
N ALA A 81 -2.56 -8.30 4.16
CA ALA A 81 -2.25 -7.56 2.95
C ALA A 81 -3.31 -7.81 1.88
N PHE A 82 -3.90 -6.74 1.37
CA PHE A 82 -5.00 -6.73 0.42
C PHE A 82 -4.58 -6.06 -0.89
N PHE A 83 -4.49 -6.86 -1.94
CA PHE A 83 -4.16 -6.44 -3.30
C PHE A 83 -5.40 -6.09 -4.13
N GLY A 84 -6.54 -6.68 -3.78
CA GLY A 84 -7.83 -6.39 -4.40
C GLY A 84 -8.89 -7.47 -4.17
N PRO A 85 -10.14 -7.23 -4.62
CA PRO A 85 -11.23 -8.18 -4.44
C PRO A 85 -10.92 -9.54 -5.07
N GLN A 86 -11.01 -10.61 -4.27
CA GLN A 86 -10.71 -11.99 -4.71
C GLN A 86 -9.30 -12.19 -5.29
N SER A 87 -8.37 -11.29 -4.98
CA SER A 87 -6.98 -11.46 -5.39
C SER A 87 -6.39 -12.72 -4.76
N VAL A 88 -5.74 -13.55 -5.57
CA VAL A 88 -4.96 -14.70 -5.09
C VAL A 88 -3.71 -14.27 -4.31
N TYR A 89 -3.35 -12.99 -4.38
CA TYR A 89 -2.22 -12.40 -3.65
C TYR A 89 -2.62 -11.84 -2.29
N ASN A 90 -3.93 -11.77 -1.99
CA ASN A 90 -4.37 -11.42 -0.65
C ASN A 90 -3.79 -12.44 0.34
N SER A 91 -3.16 -11.93 1.39
CA SER A 91 -2.47 -12.76 2.36
C SER A 91 -2.71 -12.23 3.77
N TRP A 92 -2.56 -13.12 4.74
CA TRP A 92 -2.70 -12.80 6.15
C TRP A 92 -1.90 -13.81 6.96
N GLY A 93 -1.62 -13.46 8.20
CA GLY A 93 -0.93 -14.36 9.10
C GLY A 93 -0.94 -13.88 10.54
N LEU A 94 -0.31 -14.67 11.40
CA LEU A 94 -0.03 -14.29 12.77
C LEU A 94 1.37 -13.69 12.84
N VAL A 95 1.56 -12.74 13.75
CA VAL A 95 2.90 -12.30 14.13
C VAL A 95 3.61 -13.47 14.81
N PRO A 96 4.84 -13.84 14.38
CA PRO A 96 5.58 -14.96 14.95
C PRO A 96 5.64 -14.88 16.49
N PRO A 97 5.44 -16.00 17.21
CA PRO A 97 5.32 -15.98 18.68
C PRO A 97 6.59 -15.51 19.39
N ASN A 98 7.74 -15.57 18.72
CA ASN A 98 9.04 -15.09 19.19
C ASN A 98 9.29 -13.60 18.86
N ALA A 99 8.42 -12.95 18.10
CA ALA A 99 8.46 -11.51 17.85
C ALA A 99 7.55 -10.76 18.84
N PRO A 100 7.82 -9.48 19.11
CA PRO A 100 6.94 -8.64 19.92
C PRO A 100 5.50 -8.66 19.39
N GLN A 101 4.58 -9.05 20.26
CA GLN A 101 3.15 -9.11 19.95
C GLN A 101 2.52 -7.74 20.24
N THR A 102 2.74 -6.80 19.32
CA THR A 102 2.20 -5.43 19.37
C THR A 102 1.55 -5.06 18.04
N SER A 103 0.69 -4.04 18.02
CA SER A 103 0.09 -3.53 16.78
C SER A 103 1.16 -3.04 15.80
N THR A 104 2.19 -2.32 16.28
CA THR A 104 3.30 -1.85 15.43
C THR A 104 4.05 -3.00 14.75
N TYR A 105 4.31 -4.09 15.46
CA TYR A 105 4.94 -5.26 14.84
C TYR A 105 3.98 -5.97 13.88
N ALA A 106 2.69 -6.05 14.20
CA ALA A 106 1.70 -6.58 13.27
C ALA A 106 1.69 -5.80 11.94
N GLU A 107 1.73 -4.46 12.00
CA GLU A 107 1.83 -3.58 10.83
C GLU A 107 3.12 -3.83 10.02
N LEU A 108 4.27 -3.98 10.71
CA LEU A 108 5.54 -4.30 10.06
C LEU A 108 5.49 -5.67 9.35
N TYR A 109 4.88 -6.68 9.97
CA TYR A 109 4.71 -7.98 9.34
C TYR A 109 3.72 -7.94 8.16
N ALA A 110 2.70 -7.07 8.20
CA ALA A 110 1.82 -6.81 7.08
C ALA A 110 2.59 -6.25 5.87
N LEU A 111 3.47 -5.27 6.12
CA LEU A 111 4.36 -4.71 5.11
C LEU A 111 5.33 -5.75 4.53
N ILE A 112 5.97 -6.54 5.39
CA ILE A 112 6.89 -7.62 4.96
C ILE A 112 6.15 -8.61 4.06
N GLY A 113 4.99 -9.11 4.49
CA GLY A 113 4.19 -10.07 3.71
C GLY A 113 3.75 -9.50 2.35
N ALA A 114 3.39 -8.21 2.31
CA ALA A 114 3.09 -7.51 1.06
C ALA A 114 4.31 -7.45 0.12
N LEU A 115 5.47 -7.04 0.63
CA LEU A 115 6.69 -6.90 -0.18
C LEU A 115 7.24 -8.26 -0.65
N ASP A 116 7.17 -9.30 0.18
CA ASP A 116 7.54 -10.66 -0.21
C ASP A 116 6.65 -11.18 -1.35
N THR A 117 5.35 -10.88 -1.29
CA THR A 117 4.41 -11.20 -2.37
C THR A 117 4.78 -10.47 -3.66
N VAL A 118 5.07 -9.16 -3.58
CA VAL A 118 5.50 -8.38 -4.75
C VAL A 118 6.77 -8.95 -5.36
N ARG A 119 7.80 -9.19 -4.54
CA ARG A 119 9.12 -9.64 -4.99
C ARG A 119 9.09 -11.01 -5.66
N ASN A 120 8.32 -11.94 -5.11
CA ASN A 120 8.39 -13.35 -5.52
C ASN A 120 7.31 -13.74 -6.54
N ILE A 121 6.21 -12.99 -6.61
CA ILE A 121 4.99 -13.44 -7.31
C ILE A 121 4.56 -12.48 -8.41
N LEU A 122 4.77 -11.17 -8.24
CA LEU A 122 4.35 -10.21 -9.25
C LEU A 122 5.37 -10.09 -10.40
N PRO A 123 4.92 -9.72 -11.61
CA PRO A 123 5.80 -9.62 -12.78
C PRO A 123 6.94 -8.63 -12.53
N LEU A 124 8.14 -8.94 -13.03
CA LEU A 124 9.35 -8.08 -12.97
C LEU A 124 9.18 -6.67 -13.60
N ALA A 125 8.04 -6.41 -14.26
CA ALA A 125 7.73 -5.13 -14.90
C ALA A 125 7.13 -4.08 -13.93
N LEU A 126 6.90 -4.41 -12.66
CA LEU A 126 6.46 -3.42 -11.67
C LEU A 126 7.58 -2.42 -11.37
N LYS A 127 7.26 -1.13 -11.53
CA LYS A 127 8.16 -0.01 -11.23
C LYS A 127 7.82 0.68 -9.92
N ARG A 128 6.55 0.62 -9.51
CA ARG A 128 6.04 1.37 -8.35
C ARG A 128 5.15 0.51 -7.47
N VAL A 129 5.39 0.56 -6.16
CA VAL A 129 4.57 -0.10 -5.13
C VAL A 129 4.03 0.97 -4.20
N PHE A 130 2.72 1.08 -4.10
CA PHE A 130 2.04 1.98 -3.18
C PHE A 130 1.50 1.17 -2.01
N ILE A 131 2.11 1.36 -0.84
CA ILE A 131 1.61 0.78 0.41
C ILE A 131 0.65 1.77 1.05
N VAL A 132 -0.57 1.30 1.34
CA VAL A 132 -1.61 2.06 2.02
C VAL A 132 -1.79 1.46 3.41
N SER A 133 -1.58 2.26 4.45
CA SER A 133 -1.69 1.87 5.86
C SER A 133 -2.25 3.06 6.66
N ASP A 134 -2.98 2.78 7.72
CA ASP A 134 -3.43 3.76 8.72
C ASP A 134 -2.42 3.92 9.88
N SER A 135 -1.36 3.11 9.91
CA SER A 135 -0.27 3.20 10.88
C SER A 135 0.59 4.44 10.64
N SER A 136 0.34 5.48 11.44
CA SER A 136 1.17 6.70 11.43
C SER A 136 2.66 6.42 11.67
N TYR A 137 2.99 5.35 12.40
CA TYR A 137 4.36 4.89 12.59
C TYR A 137 5.00 4.46 11.26
N LEU A 138 4.34 3.59 10.49
CA LEU A 138 4.85 3.14 9.20
C LEU A 138 4.94 4.29 8.20
N VAL A 139 3.88 5.08 8.08
CA VAL A 139 3.81 6.19 7.12
C VAL A 139 4.93 7.20 7.36
N ARG A 140 5.24 7.53 8.62
CA ARG A 140 6.33 8.45 8.94
C ARG A 140 7.70 7.84 8.68
N THR A 141 7.91 6.58 9.07
CA THR A 141 9.20 5.91 8.95
C THR A 141 9.59 5.67 7.49
N LEU A 142 8.64 5.29 6.63
CA LEU A 142 8.91 4.99 5.23
C LEU A 142 8.99 6.23 4.34
N ARG A 143 8.45 7.37 4.78
CA ARG A 143 8.57 8.66 4.06
C ARG A 143 9.89 9.38 4.31
N SER A 144 10.61 9.03 5.37
CA SER A 144 11.87 9.68 5.72
C SER A 144 13.10 9.03 5.09
N ILE A 145 12.90 8.08 4.17
CA ILE A 145 13.93 7.39 3.39
C ILE A 145 13.86 7.95 1.96
#